data_AF-A0A7K3AFC1-F1
#
_entry.id   AF-A0A7K3AFC1-F1
#
_cell.length_a   1.000
_cell.length_b   1.000
_cell.length_c   1.000
_cell.angle_alpha   90.00
_cell.angle_beta   90.00
_cell.angle_gamma   90.00
#
_symmetry.space_group_name_H-M   'P 1'
#
loop_
_entity.id
_entity.type
_entity.pdbx_description
1 polymer ?
#
loop_
_entity_poly.entity_id
_entity_poly.type
_entity_poly.pdbx_seq_one_letter_code
_entity_poly.pdbx_strand_id
1 'polypeptide(L)'
;MVDQVGGGDGGTGAFEEELGGALRRAGEQFGTDGEALVDAGVRGGRRRLRRRRAGAVGGSVMALAVVGLGASYVGGAFDAAEAQGSGVAARPSASSAKSDKTKGAHGTGPAVSEQRVIGILQGLLPKGKFSGQEGRGTDQEPGPYARLVYDDGDGKAAIGVGFGAVDPDGEVAKQQLECPDKNFVPHDECRNEKLSDGSRLHLMRGYEYPDRRVDTKMWSAVLITPEGYTVSVTEWNAPAEKDAPVSRPEPPLSTSQLKTLATSKEWRPVMAAIGAAPAESLAAPPALGQDKASILKNLKSLLPDRVKVKDQGGQEAGYAYVVVDDGKGATLVQINVQPKMKDVESQLFGSGAEELPDGTKVATRKGDGDDKGGAGIVMWTADTLRPDGLRVVVSAFNSGAQNKDATRPEPALTMAELKAVALSGKWEGGGK
;
A
#
# COMPACT_ATOMS: atom_id res chain seq x y z
N MET A 1 24.29 -2.93 94.09
CA MET A 1 22.99 -2.24 94.17
C MET A 1 22.44 -2.17 92.75
N VAL A 2 21.25 -2.72 92.57
CA VAL A 2 20.51 -2.83 91.29
C VAL A 2 19.50 -1.67 91.21
N ASP A 3 19.34 -1.08 90.01
CA ASP A 3 18.08 -0.67 89.31
C ASP A 3 18.35 0.46 88.28
N GLN A 4 18.14 0.21 86.97
CA GLN A 4 17.01 0.63 86.07
C GLN A 4 16.99 2.13 85.69
N VAL A 5 16.60 2.64 84.51
CA VAL A 5 16.11 2.20 83.17
C VAL A 5 16.13 3.47 82.28
N GLY A 6 16.23 3.34 80.95
CA GLY A 6 15.73 4.38 80.03
C GLY A 6 16.31 4.34 78.62
N GLY A 7 15.79 3.45 77.76
CA GLY A 7 16.06 3.44 76.32
C GLY A 7 15.15 4.42 75.57
N GLY A 8 15.71 5.15 74.60
CA GLY A 8 14.99 6.02 73.66
C GLY A 8 15.27 5.56 72.24
N ASP A 9 14.25 4.94 71.64
CA ASP A 9 14.14 4.57 70.23
C ASP A 9 13.45 5.73 69.50
N GLY A 10 14.09 6.35 68.50
CA GLY A 10 13.57 7.61 67.96
C GLY A 10 14.23 8.17 66.69
N GLY A 11 14.75 7.32 65.80
CA GLY A 11 15.47 7.79 64.62
C GLY A 11 14.87 7.41 63.25
N THR A 12 14.18 6.29 63.13
CA THR A 12 13.88 5.68 61.81
C THR A 12 12.42 5.80 61.37
N GLY A 13 11.44 5.73 62.28
CA GLY A 13 10.01 5.81 61.92
C GLY A 13 9.55 7.19 61.42
N ALA A 14 10.11 8.27 61.97
CA ALA A 14 9.72 9.64 61.60
C ALA A 14 10.10 10.00 60.16
N PHE A 15 11.24 9.51 59.67
CA PHE A 15 11.68 9.73 58.29
C PHE A 15 10.79 8.98 57.28
N GLU A 16 10.42 7.73 57.58
CA GLU A 16 9.56 6.95 56.68
C GLU A 16 8.13 7.50 56.62
N GLU A 17 7.58 8.00 57.72
CA GLU A 17 6.28 8.68 57.74
C GLU A 17 6.30 10.03 57.01
N GLU A 18 7.38 10.81 57.16
CA GLU A 18 7.54 12.07 56.47
C GLU A 18 7.69 11.88 54.95
N LEU A 19 8.49 10.89 54.53
CA LEU A 19 8.66 10.53 53.13
C LEU A 19 7.35 9.98 52.53
N GLY A 20 6.66 9.10 53.24
CA GLY A 20 5.35 8.58 52.82
C GLY A 20 4.29 9.69 52.70
N GLY A 21 4.31 10.66 53.62
CA GLY A 21 3.46 11.85 53.57
C GLY A 21 3.79 12.77 52.39
N ALA A 22 5.08 12.96 52.10
CA ALA A 22 5.53 13.78 50.97
C ALA A 22 5.15 13.14 49.62
N LEU A 23 5.29 11.82 49.47
CA LEU A 23 4.90 11.10 48.27
C LEU A 23 3.38 11.12 48.03
N ARG A 24 2.58 11.01 49.09
CA ARG A 24 1.11 11.09 48.98
C ARG A 24 0.63 12.48 48.58
N ARG A 25 1.19 13.53 49.18
CA ARG A 25 0.92 14.94 48.79
C ARG A 25 1.36 15.25 47.36
N ALA A 26 2.48 14.70 46.92
CA ALA A 26 2.93 14.82 45.53
C ALA A 26 1.98 14.09 44.57
N GLY A 27 1.48 12.91 44.95
CA GLY A 27 0.49 12.16 44.17
C GLY A 27 -0.86 12.87 44.03
N GLU A 28 -1.33 13.53 45.08
CA GLU A 28 -2.60 14.29 45.07
C GLU A 28 -2.56 15.56 44.19
N GLN A 29 -1.36 16.06 43.86
CA GLN A 29 -1.20 17.19 42.92
C GLN A 29 -1.32 16.77 41.44
N PHE A 30 -1.33 15.47 41.12
CA PHE A 30 -1.54 14.97 39.76
C PHE A 30 -3.00 14.59 39.52
N GLY A 31 -3.90 15.58 39.60
CA GLY A 31 -5.27 15.44 39.10
C GLY A 31 -5.33 15.83 37.63
N THR A 32 -5.58 14.88 36.73
CA THR A 32 -5.80 15.21 35.31
C THR A 32 -7.25 15.62 35.08
N ASP A 33 -7.46 16.79 34.50
CA ASP A 33 -8.77 17.25 34.03
C ASP A 33 -9.26 16.36 32.86
N GLY A 34 -10.22 15.49 33.17
CA GLY A 34 -10.77 14.51 32.23
C GLY A 34 -11.49 15.16 31.04
N GLU A 35 -12.13 16.31 31.21
CA GLU A 35 -12.77 17.04 30.11
C GLU A 35 -11.73 17.63 29.17
N ALA A 36 -10.65 18.22 29.70
CA ALA A 36 -9.56 18.75 28.89
C ALA A 36 -8.86 17.65 28.06
N LEU A 37 -8.73 16.43 28.61
CA LEU A 37 -8.20 15.27 27.91
C LEU A 37 -9.14 14.76 26.81
N VAL A 38 -10.45 14.73 27.06
CA VAL A 38 -11.45 14.36 26.05
C VAL A 38 -11.46 15.39 24.92
N ASP A 39 -11.45 16.68 25.22
CA ASP A 39 -11.43 17.75 24.23
C ASP A 39 -10.12 17.79 23.41
N ALA A 40 -8.99 17.52 24.06
CA ALA A 40 -7.72 17.34 23.38
C ALA A 40 -7.73 16.07 22.51
N GLY A 41 -8.35 14.99 22.97
CA GLY A 41 -8.56 13.75 22.23
C GLY A 41 -9.46 13.92 21.01
N VAL A 42 -10.56 14.67 21.13
CA VAL A 42 -11.48 15.02 20.03
C VAL A 42 -10.79 15.94 19.03
N ARG A 43 -10.05 16.96 19.48
CA ARG A 43 -9.25 17.83 18.60
C ARG A 43 -8.14 17.05 17.89
N GLY A 44 -7.44 16.17 18.60
CA GLY A 44 -6.41 15.28 18.05
C GLY A 44 -6.98 14.29 17.03
N GLY A 45 -8.14 13.70 17.33
CA GLY A 45 -8.88 12.82 16.46
C GLY A 45 -9.34 13.52 15.18
N ARG A 46 -9.95 14.71 15.29
CA ARG A 46 -10.35 15.54 14.14
C ARG A 46 -9.14 15.97 13.30
N ARG A 47 -8.02 16.35 13.93
CA ARG A 47 -6.77 16.70 13.22
C ARG A 47 -6.16 15.50 12.50
N ARG A 48 -6.22 14.30 13.10
CA ARG A 48 -5.76 13.05 12.51
C ARG A 48 -6.65 12.58 11.37
N LEU A 49 -7.97 12.76 11.50
CA LEU A 49 -8.93 12.53 10.41
C LEU A 49 -8.66 13.49 9.24
N ARG A 50 -8.50 14.78 9.52
CA ARG A 50 -8.13 15.80 8.52
C ARG A 50 -6.80 15.48 7.84
N ARG A 51 -5.79 14.99 8.57
CA ARG A 51 -4.51 14.55 7.97
C ARG A 51 -4.66 13.29 7.12
N ARG A 52 -5.47 12.31 7.55
CA ARG A 52 -5.79 11.11 6.77
C ARG A 52 -6.53 11.46 5.49
N ARG A 53 -7.45 12.43 5.55
CA ARG A 53 -8.25 12.86 4.40
C ARG A 53 -7.51 13.86 3.52
N ALA A 54 -6.62 14.70 4.06
CA ALA A 54 -5.66 15.51 3.30
C ALA A 54 -4.68 14.68 2.44
N GLY A 55 -4.40 13.43 2.83
CA GLY A 55 -3.70 12.47 1.96
C GLY A 55 -4.47 12.06 0.71
N ALA A 56 -5.76 12.38 0.60
CA ALA A 56 -6.62 12.12 -0.57
C ALA A 56 -6.92 13.39 -1.40
N VAL A 57 -6.18 14.49 -1.15
CA VAL A 57 -6.57 15.86 -1.55
C VAL A 57 -5.66 16.51 -2.59
N GLY A 58 -4.63 15.82 -3.05
CA GLY A 58 -4.01 16.19 -4.32
C GLY A 58 -4.92 15.77 -5.47
N GLY A 59 -5.48 16.72 -6.22
CA GLY A 59 -6.32 16.45 -7.40
C GLY A 59 -5.62 15.51 -8.38
N SER A 60 -6.14 14.29 -8.56
CA SER A 60 -5.49 13.17 -9.28
C SER A 60 -4.02 12.87 -8.90
N VAL A 61 -3.49 13.39 -7.79
CA VAL A 61 -2.09 13.14 -7.37
C VAL A 61 -1.98 11.87 -6.51
N MET A 62 -3.07 11.15 -6.25
CA MET A 62 -3.05 9.85 -5.55
C MET A 62 -3.88 8.80 -6.30
N ALA A 63 -3.63 8.67 -7.60
CA ALA A 63 -4.03 7.49 -8.38
C ALA A 63 -2.85 7.03 -9.23
N LEU A 64 -1.72 6.81 -8.55
CA LEU A 64 -0.61 5.91 -8.91
C LEU A 64 0.49 6.10 -7.83
N ALA A 65 0.17 5.65 -6.62
CA ALA A 65 1.14 4.97 -5.77
C ALA A 65 0.89 3.44 -5.85
N VAL A 66 0.45 2.95 -7.01
CA VAL A 66 0.62 1.54 -7.39
C VAL A 66 1.70 1.45 -8.47
N VAL A 67 2.78 2.20 -8.25
CA VAL A 67 4.11 1.66 -8.46
C VAL A 67 4.55 1.25 -7.05
N GLY A 68 4.28 0.00 -6.67
CA GLY A 68 4.75 -0.57 -5.40
C GLY A 68 3.76 -0.69 -4.22
N LEU A 69 2.44 -0.84 -4.42
CA LEU A 69 1.50 -1.19 -3.34
C LEU A 69 0.75 -2.50 -3.56
N GLY A 70 1.43 -3.49 -4.15
CA GLY A 70 1.28 -4.88 -3.69
C GLY A 70 2.27 -5.21 -2.57
N ALA A 71 3.29 -4.35 -2.39
CA ALA A 71 4.29 -4.53 -1.38
C ALA A 71 5.23 -3.31 -1.23
N SER A 72 5.03 -2.55 -0.17
CA SER A 72 6.20 -2.10 0.62
C SER A 72 6.92 -3.28 1.30
N TYR A 73 6.77 -4.52 0.79
CA TYR A 73 7.19 -5.78 1.40
C TYR A 73 7.68 -6.88 0.42
N VAL A 74 7.84 -6.60 -0.88
CA VAL A 74 8.29 -7.60 -1.88
C VAL A 74 9.30 -7.03 -2.89
N GLY A 75 9.38 -5.71 -3.06
CA GLY A 75 10.43 -5.02 -3.82
C GLY A 75 11.16 -3.92 -3.04
N GLY A 76 11.06 -3.92 -1.71
CA GLY A 76 11.64 -2.86 -0.86
C GLY A 76 12.44 -3.35 0.33
N ALA A 77 12.68 -4.66 0.45
CA ALA A 77 13.45 -5.23 1.55
C ALA A 77 14.97 -5.09 1.37
N PHE A 78 15.46 -4.59 0.22
CA PHE A 78 16.83 -4.77 -0.20
C PHE A 78 17.68 -3.50 -0.32
N ASP A 79 17.11 -2.30 -0.13
CA ASP A 79 17.87 -1.05 -0.01
C ASP A 79 17.48 -0.29 1.26
N ALA A 80 18.14 -0.66 2.36
CA ALA A 80 18.23 0.20 3.54
C ALA A 80 19.66 0.78 3.64
N ALA A 81 20.02 1.61 2.66
CA ALA A 81 21.16 2.52 2.76
C ALA A 81 20.63 3.96 2.89
N GLU A 82 20.61 4.42 4.14
CA GLU A 82 20.64 5.80 4.62
C GLU A 82 20.37 6.93 3.59
N ALA A 83 19.10 7.33 3.47
CA ALA A 83 18.72 8.60 2.87
C ALA A 83 17.93 9.44 3.90
N GLN A 84 18.62 10.39 4.55
CA GLN A 84 17.97 11.52 5.19
C GLN A 84 17.31 12.37 4.10
N GLY A 85 15.98 12.42 4.07
CA GLY A 85 15.26 13.20 3.04
C GLY A 85 13.76 13.25 3.25
N SER A 86 13.32 14.13 4.15
CA SER A 86 12.04 14.84 4.18
C SER A 86 10.79 14.21 3.50
N GLY A 87 9.94 13.59 4.33
CA GLY A 87 8.55 14.06 4.49
C GLY A 87 7.47 13.55 3.54
N VAL A 88 6.77 12.49 3.95
CA VAL A 88 5.29 12.43 3.88
C VAL A 88 4.78 11.86 5.21
N ALA A 89 3.84 12.56 5.83
CA ALA A 89 3.38 12.33 7.19
C ALA A 89 2.85 10.90 7.40
N ALA A 90 3.63 10.08 8.11
CA ALA A 90 3.13 8.88 8.77
C ALA A 90 1.87 9.25 9.56
N ARG A 91 0.80 8.47 9.39
CA ARG A 91 -0.37 8.51 10.27
C ARG A 91 0.17 8.50 11.71
N PRO A 92 -0.23 9.43 12.61
CA PRO A 92 0.12 9.28 14.02
C PRO A 92 -0.36 7.89 14.42
N SER A 93 0.41 7.10 15.16
CA SER A 93 -0.17 6.00 15.93
C SER A 93 -1.08 6.63 16.99
N ALA A 94 -2.13 5.92 17.43
CA ALA A 94 -2.88 6.43 18.58
C ALA A 94 -1.90 6.49 19.76
N SER A 95 -1.83 7.62 20.45
CA SER A 95 -0.94 7.77 21.59
C SER A 95 -1.34 6.75 22.65
N SER A 96 -0.49 5.74 22.82
CA SER A 96 0.03 5.29 24.10
C SER A 96 -0.92 5.40 25.31
N ALA A 97 -1.95 4.55 25.35
CA ALA A 97 -2.06 3.74 26.56
C ALA A 97 -0.79 2.89 26.61
N LYS A 98 -0.16 2.72 27.76
CA LYS A 98 1.01 1.84 27.92
C LYS A 98 0.64 0.42 27.47
N SER A 99 0.70 0.16 26.17
CA SER A 99 0.83 -1.18 25.65
C SER A 99 2.26 -1.53 25.99
N ASP A 100 2.42 -2.50 26.90
CA ASP A 100 3.58 -3.38 26.85
C ASP A 100 3.95 -3.59 25.39
N LYS A 101 5.24 -3.51 25.09
CA LYS A 101 5.78 -3.94 23.80
C LYS A 101 5.26 -5.35 23.57
N THR A 102 4.12 -5.47 22.90
CA THR A 102 3.63 -6.72 22.36
C THR A 102 4.59 -6.93 21.21
N LYS A 103 5.71 -7.58 21.55
CA LYS A 103 6.51 -8.33 20.59
C LYS A 103 5.48 -8.98 19.66
N GLY A 104 5.61 -8.78 18.35
CA GLY A 104 4.88 -9.62 17.40
C GLY A 104 5.01 -11.05 17.90
N ALA A 105 3.92 -11.81 17.89
CA ALA A 105 3.91 -13.14 18.47
C ALA A 105 4.95 -13.98 17.73
N HIS A 106 6.18 -14.02 18.26
CA HIS A 106 7.24 -14.86 17.72
C HIS A 106 6.70 -16.27 17.70
N GLY A 107 6.87 -16.95 16.57
CA GLY A 107 6.41 -18.31 16.42
C GLY A 107 7.04 -19.22 17.46
N THR A 108 6.48 -20.42 17.61
CA THR A 108 6.99 -21.42 18.57
C THR A 108 8.28 -22.08 18.11
N GLY A 109 8.69 -21.85 16.85
CA GLY A 109 9.94 -22.35 16.29
C GLY A 109 11.18 -21.61 16.81
N PRO A 110 12.36 -22.26 16.82
CA PRO A 110 13.62 -21.58 17.12
C PRO A 110 13.89 -20.44 16.13
N ALA A 111 14.51 -19.37 16.62
CA ALA A 111 14.95 -18.28 15.75
C ALA A 111 15.93 -18.80 14.69
N VAL A 112 15.74 -18.36 13.44
CA VAL A 112 16.59 -18.68 12.31
C VAL A 112 17.49 -17.48 12.03
N SER A 113 18.80 -17.70 12.02
CA SER A 113 19.78 -16.63 11.74
C SER A 113 19.77 -16.22 10.27
N GLU A 114 20.23 -15.00 10.00
CA GLU A 114 20.47 -14.48 8.65
C GLU A 114 21.26 -15.48 7.77
N GLN A 115 22.40 -15.99 8.29
CA GLN A 115 23.27 -16.89 7.53
C GLN A 115 22.55 -18.19 7.16
N ARG A 116 21.61 -18.65 8.02
CA ARG A 116 20.81 -19.83 7.73
C ARG A 116 19.78 -19.55 6.64
N VAL A 117 19.11 -18.39 6.65
CA VAL A 117 18.16 -18.00 5.59
C VAL A 117 18.89 -17.90 4.24
N ILE A 118 20.05 -17.23 4.20
CA ILE A 118 20.90 -17.13 3.00
C ILE A 118 21.34 -18.52 2.51
N GLY A 119 21.80 -19.38 3.43
CA GLY A 119 22.25 -20.73 3.09
C GLY A 119 21.14 -21.61 2.50
N ILE A 120 19.89 -21.46 2.97
CA ILE A 120 18.74 -22.15 2.37
C ILE A 120 18.50 -21.62 0.94
N LEU A 121 18.52 -20.30 0.73
CA LEU A 121 18.36 -19.72 -0.61
C LEU A 121 19.42 -20.27 -1.57
N GLN A 122 20.69 -20.23 -1.20
CA GLN A 122 21.79 -20.75 -2.02
C GLN A 122 21.66 -22.24 -2.33
N GLY A 123 21.19 -23.05 -1.36
CA GLY A 123 20.97 -24.48 -1.54
C GLY A 123 19.79 -24.83 -2.45
N LEU A 124 18.82 -23.93 -2.61
CA LEU A 124 17.66 -24.12 -3.48
C LEU A 124 17.88 -23.59 -4.91
N LEU A 125 18.86 -22.72 -5.12
CA LEU A 125 19.20 -22.22 -6.44
C LEU A 125 20.00 -23.26 -7.26
N PRO A 126 19.87 -23.25 -8.60
CA PRO A 126 20.71 -24.07 -9.46
C PRO A 126 22.21 -23.76 -9.29
N LYS A 127 23.07 -24.62 -9.82
CA LYS A 127 24.54 -24.41 -9.76
C LYS A 127 24.90 -23.05 -10.35
N GLY A 128 25.73 -22.29 -9.65
CA GLY A 128 26.23 -20.99 -10.08
C GLY A 128 27.12 -20.35 -9.02
N LYS A 129 27.59 -19.13 -9.28
CA LYS A 129 28.36 -18.31 -8.34
C LYS A 129 27.42 -17.37 -7.60
N PHE A 130 27.73 -17.11 -6.34
CA PHE A 130 26.98 -16.20 -5.48
C PHE A 130 27.88 -15.07 -4.98
N SER A 131 27.36 -13.85 -4.95
CA SER A 131 28.01 -12.67 -4.37
C SER A 131 26.97 -11.70 -3.81
N GLY A 132 27.39 -10.67 -3.07
CA GLY A 132 26.47 -9.65 -2.54
C GLY A 132 25.37 -10.22 -1.62
N GLN A 133 25.71 -11.26 -0.87
CA GLN A 133 24.78 -11.89 0.06
C GLN A 133 24.44 -10.96 1.19
N GLU A 134 23.15 -10.76 1.43
CA GLU A 134 22.63 -10.03 2.58
C GLU A 134 21.33 -10.68 3.03
N GLY A 135 21.01 -10.56 4.30
CA GLY A 135 19.74 -11.09 4.79
C GLY A 135 19.36 -10.56 6.15
N ARG A 136 18.30 -11.15 6.69
CA ARG A 136 17.84 -10.93 8.05
C ARG A 136 17.26 -12.20 8.63
N GLY A 137 17.58 -12.46 9.90
CA GLY A 137 17.00 -13.56 10.67
C GLY A 137 15.57 -13.28 11.15
N THR A 138 14.93 -14.29 11.73
CA THR A 138 13.54 -14.21 12.21
C THR A 138 13.39 -13.48 13.55
N ASP A 139 14.51 -13.16 14.21
CA ASP A 139 14.59 -12.44 15.48
C ASP A 139 14.61 -10.90 15.30
N GLN A 140 14.56 -10.44 14.05
CA GLN A 140 14.69 -9.04 13.68
C GLN A 140 13.51 -8.57 12.81
N GLU A 141 13.02 -7.36 13.12
CA GLU A 141 11.99 -6.67 12.34
C GLU A 141 12.59 -5.95 11.12
N PRO A 142 11.81 -5.67 10.05
CA PRO A 142 10.39 -6.03 9.82
C PRO A 142 10.10 -7.47 9.36
N GLY A 143 11.06 -8.39 9.40
CA GLY A 143 10.88 -9.79 8.98
C GLY A 143 12.11 -10.36 8.26
N PRO A 144 12.24 -11.70 8.20
CA PRO A 144 13.41 -12.34 7.61
C PRO A 144 13.40 -12.25 6.09
N TYR A 145 14.59 -12.16 5.52
CA TYR A 145 14.80 -12.18 4.08
C TYR A 145 16.21 -12.68 3.75
N ALA A 146 16.44 -13.04 2.50
CA ALA A 146 17.77 -13.19 1.93
C ALA A 146 17.79 -12.63 0.50
N ARG A 147 18.89 -11.97 0.14
CA ARG A 147 19.21 -11.55 -1.22
C ARG A 147 20.62 -11.94 -1.59
N LEU A 148 20.84 -12.14 -2.87
CA LEU A 148 22.16 -12.35 -3.43
C LEU A 148 22.18 -12.00 -4.92
N VAL A 149 23.39 -11.82 -5.45
CA VAL A 149 23.67 -11.82 -6.88
C VAL A 149 24.09 -13.22 -7.30
N TYR A 150 23.32 -13.80 -8.21
CA TYR A 150 23.52 -15.09 -8.83
C TYR A 150 24.14 -14.94 -10.22
N ASP A 151 25.09 -15.82 -10.56
CA ASP A 151 25.71 -15.88 -11.88
C ASP A 151 25.93 -17.34 -12.28
N ASP A 152 25.12 -17.82 -13.23
CA ASP A 152 25.18 -19.14 -13.84
C ASP A 152 26.15 -19.22 -15.03
N GLY A 153 26.81 -18.11 -15.39
CA GLY A 153 27.66 -17.98 -16.58
C GLY A 153 27.03 -17.18 -17.71
N ASP A 154 25.72 -16.90 -17.66
CA ASP A 154 24.99 -16.14 -18.69
C ASP A 154 24.77 -14.67 -18.30
N GLY A 155 25.36 -14.24 -17.19
CA GLY A 155 25.28 -12.88 -16.67
C GLY A 155 24.65 -12.82 -15.28
N LYS A 156 25.08 -11.82 -14.51
CA LYS A 156 24.65 -11.61 -13.12
C LYS A 156 23.15 -11.31 -13.04
N ALA A 157 22.54 -11.66 -11.91
CA ALA A 157 21.14 -11.42 -11.63
C ALA A 157 20.92 -11.30 -10.12
N ALA A 158 20.15 -10.30 -9.68
CA ALA A 158 19.69 -10.24 -8.30
C ALA A 158 18.54 -11.24 -8.09
N ILE A 159 18.60 -11.97 -6.98
CA ILE A 159 17.51 -12.84 -6.51
C ILE A 159 17.29 -12.56 -5.03
N GLY A 160 16.04 -12.37 -4.65
CA GLY A 160 15.61 -12.13 -3.28
C GLY A 160 14.46 -13.04 -2.86
N VAL A 161 14.44 -13.40 -1.59
CA VAL A 161 13.30 -14.06 -0.93
C VAL A 161 12.99 -13.34 0.38
N GLY A 162 11.71 -13.06 0.62
CA GLY A 162 11.19 -12.48 1.85
C GLY A 162 10.06 -13.32 2.44
N PHE A 163 9.84 -13.17 3.74
CA PHE A 163 8.81 -13.91 4.46
C PHE A 163 8.00 -13.01 5.39
N GLY A 164 6.77 -13.43 5.66
CA GLY A 164 5.88 -12.76 6.60
C GLY A 164 4.67 -13.63 6.92
N ALA A 165 3.71 -13.06 7.63
CA ALA A 165 2.42 -13.69 7.90
C ALA A 165 1.28 -12.70 7.65
N VAL A 166 0.15 -13.21 7.18
CA VAL A 166 -1.10 -12.47 6.90
C VAL A 166 -2.29 -13.30 7.37
N ASP A 167 -3.46 -12.67 7.53
CA ASP A 167 -4.70 -13.43 7.60
C ASP A 167 -4.95 -14.07 6.24
N PRO A 168 -4.97 -15.42 6.11
CA PRO A 168 -5.16 -16.07 4.83
C PRO A 168 -6.51 -15.73 4.18
N ASP A 169 -7.54 -15.38 4.96
CA ASP A 169 -8.86 -14.98 4.45
C ASP A 169 -9.03 -13.45 4.36
N GLY A 170 -8.01 -12.71 4.81
CA GLY A 170 -7.96 -11.26 4.84
C GLY A 170 -7.80 -10.58 3.48
N GLU A 171 -7.96 -9.26 3.47
CA GLU A 171 -7.83 -8.45 2.25
C GLU A 171 -6.37 -8.33 1.81
N VAL A 172 -5.40 -8.31 2.74
CA VAL A 172 -3.98 -8.27 2.38
C VAL A 172 -3.59 -9.51 1.56
N ALA A 173 -4.06 -10.69 1.97
CA ALA A 173 -3.81 -11.93 1.24
C ALA A 173 -4.45 -11.91 -0.17
N LYS A 174 -5.66 -11.36 -0.30
CA LYS A 174 -6.33 -11.23 -1.61
C LYS A 174 -5.55 -10.30 -2.54
N GLN A 175 -5.11 -9.14 -2.03
CA GLN A 175 -4.35 -8.14 -2.79
C GLN A 175 -3.00 -8.68 -3.28
N GLN A 176 -2.28 -9.42 -2.43
CA GLN A 176 -1.00 -10.04 -2.80
C GLN A 176 -1.13 -11.12 -3.88
N LEU A 177 -2.31 -11.71 -4.02
CA LEU A 177 -2.60 -12.72 -5.03
C LEU A 177 -3.28 -12.13 -6.27
N GLU A 178 -3.66 -10.85 -6.29
CA GLU A 178 -4.36 -10.26 -7.44
C GLU A 178 -3.38 -9.91 -8.55
N CYS A 179 -3.71 -10.28 -9.79
CA CYS A 179 -2.97 -9.79 -10.94
C CYS A 179 -3.23 -8.30 -11.11
N PRO A 180 -2.17 -7.45 -11.11
CA PRO A 180 -2.36 -6.03 -11.25
C PRO A 180 -2.95 -5.73 -12.62
N ASP A 181 -3.81 -4.73 -12.65
CA ASP A 181 -4.44 -4.27 -13.87
C ASP A 181 -3.39 -3.82 -14.90
N LYS A 182 -3.45 -4.41 -16.11
CA LYS A 182 -2.47 -4.21 -17.20
C LYS A 182 -2.36 -2.77 -17.68
N ASN A 183 -3.39 -1.95 -17.43
CA ASN A 183 -3.36 -0.55 -17.83
C ASN A 183 -2.47 0.32 -16.91
N PHE A 184 -2.17 -0.16 -15.70
CA PHE A 184 -1.29 0.51 -14.74
C PHE A 184 0.07 -0.19 -14.60
N VAL A 185 0.06 -1.53 -14.64
CA VAL A 185 1.27 -2.35 -14.53
C VAL A 185 1.32 -3.27 -15.75
N PRO A 186 1.91 -2.80 -16.86
CA PRO A 186 2.19 -3.67 -18.00
C PRO A 186 3.05 -4.85 -17.55
N HIS A 187 2.60 -6.05 -17.89
CA HIS A 187 3.30 -7.28 -17.56
C HIS A 187 3.10 -8.29 -18.69
N ASP A 188 4.08 -9.16 -18.86
CA ASP A 188 4.08 -10.18 -19.90
C ASP A 188 3.09 -11.29 -19.52
N GLU A 189 3.20 -11.80 -18.29
CA GLU A 189 2.37 -12.89 -17.77
C GLU A 189 2.03 -12.67 -16.30
N CYS A 190 0.79 -13.00 -15.93
CA CYS A 190 0.37 -13.07 -14.54
C CYS A 190 -0.63 -14.21 -14.37
N ARG A 191 -0.43 -15.06 -13.37
CA ARG A 191 -1.32 -16.19 -13.09
C ARG A 191 -1.39 -16.52 -11.61
N ASN A 192 -2.55 -17.02 -11.21
CA ASN A 192 -2.82 -17.54 -9.88
C ASN A 192 -3.07 -19.04 -9.94
N GLU A 193 -2.58 -19.77 -8.96
CA GLU A 193 -2.74 -21.22 -8.83
C GLU A 193 -3.10 -21.57 -7.39
N LYS A 194 -4.03 -22.51 -7.21
CA LYS A 194 -4.26 -23.18 -5.92
C LYS A 194 -3.54 -24.52 -5.94
N LEU A 195 -2.60 -24.72 -5.02
CA LEU A 195 -1.80 -25.93 -4.89
C LEU A 195 -2.57 -27.02 -4.13
N SER A 196 -2.08 -28.27 -4.23
CA SER A 196 -2.72 -29.44 -3.63
C SER A 196 -2.75 -29.41 -2.09
N ASP A 197 -1.83 -28.69 -1.46
CA ASP A 197 -1.80 -28.47 -0.01
C ASP A 197 -2.70 -27.32 0.44
N GLY A 198 -3.46 -26.72 -0.47
CA GLY A 198 -4.35 -25.59 -0.21
C GLY A 198 -3.67 -24.22 -0.32
N SER A 199 -2.33 -24.16 -0.44
CA SER A 199 -1.62 -22.90 -0.65
C SER A 199 -2.06 -22.22 -1.95
N ARG A 200 -1.98 -20.90 -1.98
CA ARG A 200 -2.24 -20.09 -3.18
C ARG A 200 -0.94 -19.47 -3.64
N LEU A 201 -0.67 -19.57 -4.93
CA LEU A 201 0.54 -19.10 -5.57
C LEU A 201 0.17 -18.08 -6.65
N HIS A 202 0.81 -16.92 -6.59
CA HIS A 202 0.78 -15.90 -7.62
C HIS A 202 2.14 -15.86 -8.32
N LEU A 203 2.13 -15.83 -9.65
CA LEU A 203 3.34 -15.79 -10.48
C LEU A 203 3.21 -14.65 -11.48
N MET A 204 4.24 -13.81 -11.57
CA MET A 204 4.27 -12.67 -12.48
C MET A 204 5.60 -12.59 -13.22
N ARG A 205 5.52 -12.22 -14.51
CA ARG A 205 6.66 -11.84 -15.35
C ARG A 205 6.38 -10.47 -15.93
N GLY A 206 7.29 -9.52 -15.72
CA GLY A 206 7.18 -8.19 -16.27
C GLY A 206 8.46 -7.40 -16.10
N TYR A 207 8.30 -6.12 -15.79
CA TYR A 207 9.38 -5.13 -15.73
C TYR A 207 9.37 -4.45 -14.37
N GLU A 208 10.55 -4.02 -13.94
CA GLU A 208 10.72 -3.21 -12.73
C GLU A 208 9.97 -1.88 -12.88
N TYR A 209 10.09 -1.25 -14.06
CA TYR A 209 9.46 0.03 -14.33
C TYR A 209 8.27 -0.13 -15.29
N PRO A 210 7.03 0.22 -14.87
CA PRO A 210 5.86 0.15 -15.73
C PRO A 210 5.96 1.02 -16.99
N ASP A 211 6.73 2.11 -16.95
CA ASP A 211 6.99 3.01 -18.09
C ASP A 211 8.08 2.48 -19.04
N ARG A 212 8.74 1.36 -18.70
CA ARG A 212 9.84 0.76 -19.45
C ARG A 212 10.98 1.73 -19.80
N ARG A 213 11.23 2.73 -18.96
CA ARG A 213 12.37 3.65 -19.14
C ARG A 213 13.73 2.94 -19.11
N VAL A 214 13.78 1.76 -18.49
CA VAL A 214 14.89 0.81 -18.54
C VAL A 214 14.31 -0.60 -18.75
N ASP A 215 14.96 -1.44 -19.55
CA ASP A 215 14.56 -2.82 -19.84
C ASP A 215 14.90 -3.82 -18.70
N THR A 216 14.95 -3.34 -17.46
CA THR A 216 15.11 -4.21 -16.29
C THR A 216 13.84 -5.02 -16.11
N LYS A 217 13.94 -6.33 -16.37
CA LYS A 217 12.86 -7.30 -16.12
C LYS A 217 12.85 -7.70 -14.67
N MET A 218 11.65 -7.88 -14.13
CA MET A 218 11.41 -8.38 -12.78
C MET A 218 10.39 -9.52 -12.85
N TRP A 219 10.78 -10.71 -12.38
CA TRP A 219 9.88 -11.86 -12.26
C TRP A 219 9.68 -12.20 -10.78
N SER A 220 8.48 -12.65 -10.42
CA SER A 220 8.14 -12.90 -9.03
C SER A 220 7.20 -14.08 -8.81
N ALA A 221 7.29 -14.63 -7.59
CA ALA A 221 6.39 -15.64 -7.06
C ALA A 221 5.98 -15.26 -5.64
N VAL A 222 4.67 -15.25 -5.35
CA VAL A 222 4.13 -15.04 -4.00
C VAL A 222 3.31 -16.25 -3.60
N LEU A 223 3.74 -16.96 -2.56
CA LEU A 223 3.01 -18.06 -1.95
C LEU A 223 2.31 -17.56 -0.69
N ILE A 224 1.03 -17.91 -0.52
CA ILE A 224 0.31 -17.79 0.75
C ILE A 224 -0.15 -19.20 1.16
N THR A 225 0.35 -19.70 2.27
CA THR A 225 -0.05 -21.02 2.81
C THR A 225 -1.44 -20.96 3.45
N PRO A 226 -2.12 -22.10 3.69
CA PRO A 226 -3.39 -22.12 4.43
C PRO A 226 -3.29 -21.53 5.84
N GLU A 227 -2.11 -21.59 6.46
CA GLU A 227 -1.82 -21.03 7.78
C GLU A 227 -1.52 -19.52 7.75
N GLY A 228 -1.49 -18.90 6.57
CA GLY A 228 -1.25 -17.46 6.41
C GLY A 228 0.23 -17.07 6.29
N TYR A 229 1.16 -18.01 6.13
CA TYR A 229 2.55 -17.65 5.86
C TYR A 229 2.73 -17.19 4.43
N THR A 230 3.54 -16.16 4.25
CA THR A 230 3.91 -15.61 2.95
C THR A 230 5.36 -15.96 2.62
N VAL A 231 5.60 -16.44 1.40
CA VAL A 231 6.95 -16.55 0.82
C VAL A 231 6.92 -15.76 -0.48
N SER A 232 7.76 -14.74 -0.56
CA SER A 232 7.84 -13.91 -1.75
C SER A 232 9.24 -13.99 -2.34
N VAL A 233 9.32 -14.37 -3.61
CA VAL A 233 10.54 -14.48 -4.39
C VAL A 233 10.49 -13.45 -5.50
N THR A 234 11.57 -12.70 -5.68
CA THR A 234 11.74 -11.74 -6.78
C THR A 234 13.11 -11.93 -7.40
N GLU A 235 13.21 -11.80 -8.71
CA GLU A 235 14.47 -11.83 -9.44
C GLU A 235 14.49 -10.78 -10.56
N TRP A 236 15.70 -10.34 -10.91
CA TRP A 236 15.94 -9.38 -11.97
C TRP A 236 16.96 -9.90 -12.98
N ASN A 237 16.88 -9.40 -14.21
CA ASN A 237 17.87 -9.67 -15.27
C ASN A 237 19.13 -8.76 -15.18
N ALA A 238 19.33 -8.14 -14.03
CA ALA A 238 20.41 -7.23 -13.68
C ALA A 238 20.92 -7.58 -12.28
N PRO A 239 22.16 -7.21 -11.90
CA PRO A 239 22.70 -7.52 -10.57
C PRO A 239 22.05 -6.72 -9.42
N ALA A 240 21.18 -5.76 -9.73
CA ALA A 240 20.35 -5.03 -8.77
C ALA A 240 19.05 -4.56 -9.45
N GLU A 241 18.05 -4.19 -8.63
CA GLU A 241 16.78 -3.62 -9.08
C GLU A 241 16.97 -2.26 -9.79
N LYS A 242 17.81 -1.39 -9.19
CA LYS A 242 18.07 -0.03 -9.66
C LYS A 242 19.55 0.19 -9.92
N ASP A 243 19.85 1.19 -10.76
CA ASP A 243 21.19 1.72 -11.02
C ASP A 243 22.26 0.71 -11.47
N ALA A 244 21.83 -0.49 -11.86
CA ALA A 244 22.65 -1.54 -12.43
C ALA A 244 22.26 -1.77 -13.90
N PRO A 245 23.23 -1.89 -14.82
CA PRO A 245 22.92 -2.23 -16.19
C PRO A 245 22.37 -3.65 -16.28
N VAL A 246 21.44 -3.85 -17.20
CA VAL A 246 20.97 -5.19 -17.59
C VAL A 246 22.16 -6.03 -18.04
N SER A 247 22.29 -7.23 -17.48
CA SER A 247 23.41 -8.15 -17.74
C SER A 247 22.99 -9.40 -18.52
N ARG A 248 21.69 -9.66 -18.64
CA ARG A 248 21.13 -10.81 -19.37
C ARG A 248 19.73 -10.50 -19.94
N PRO A 249 19.24 -11.22 -20.97
CA PRO A 249 17.94 -10.92 -21.59
C PRO A 249 16.71 -11.19 -20.71
N GLU A 250 16.82 -12.16 -19.80
CA GLU A 250 15.74 -12.59 -18.89
C GLU A 250 16.31 -12.95 -17.52
N PRO A 251 15.53 -12.80 -16.43
CA PRO A 251 15.92 -13.32 -15.13
C PRO A 251 16.27 -14.83 -15.18
N PRO A 252 17.18 -15.29 -14.31
CA PRO A 252 17.82 -16.61 -14.42
C PRO A 252 16.89 -17.81 -14.17
N LEU A 253 15.84 -17.66 -13.34
CA LEU A 253 14.97 -18.77 -13.00
C LEU A 253 13.79 -18.85 -13.98
N SER A 254 13.55 -20.05 -14.51
CA SER A 254 12.29 -20.35 -15.18
C SER A 254 11.11 -20.22 -14.20
N THR A 255 9.89 -20.02 -14.72
CA THR A 255 8.69 -19.94 -13.87
C THR A 255 8.47 -21.20 -13.03
N SER A 256 8.90 -22.39 -13.51
CA SER A 256 8.87 -23.62 -12.71
C SER A 256 9.90 -23.59 -11.57
N GLN A 257 11.10 -23.06 -11.79
CA GLN A 257 12.11 -22.89 -10.75
C GLN A 257 11.68 -21.84 -9.71
N LEU A 258 11.08 -20.72 -10.12
CA LEU A 258 10.46 -19.75 -9.20
C LEU A 258 9.41 -20.40 -8.30
N LYS A 259 8.52 -21.21 -8.90
CA LYS A 259 7.52 -21.98 -8.14
C LYS A 259 8.19 -22.95 -7.16
N THR A 260 9.21 -23.68 -7.58
CA THR A 260 9.96 -24.60 -6.70
C THR A 260 10.62 -23.86 -5.54
N LEU A 261 11.22 -22.69 -5.80
CA LEU A 261 11.84 -21.86 -4.78
C LEU A 261 10.81 -21.35 -3.76
N ALA A 262 9.70 -20.78 -4.22
CA ALA A 262 8.65 -20.26 -3.35
C ALA A 262 7.95 -21.35 -2.51
N THR A 263 7.78 -22.55 -3.07
CA THR A 263 7.07 -23.69 -2.42
C THR A 263 7.97 -24.67 -1.67
N SER A 264 9.26 -24.34 -1.53
CA SER A 264 10.22 -25.26 -0.91
C SER A 264 9.89 -25.54 0.56
N LYS A 265 9.93 -26.83 0.92
CA LYS A 265 9.76 -27.28 2.31
C LYS A 265 10.91 -26.82 3.22
N GLU A 266 12.05 -26.44 2.64
CA GLU A 266 13.19 -25.94 3.42
C GLU A 266 12.92 -24.60 4.11
N TRP A 267 11.85 -23.90 3.72
CA TRP A 267 11.39 -22.69 4.40
C TRP A 267 10.58 -22.93 5.68
N ARG A 268 10.19 -24.18 5.97
CA ARG A 268 9.39 -24.51 7.17
C ARG A 268 9.98 -23.98 8.48
N PRO A 269 11.30 -24.08 8.75
CA PRO A 269 11.88 -23.51 9.96
C PRO A 269 11.71 -21.99 10.05
N VAL A 270 11.79 -21.27 8.92
CA VAL A 270 11.62 -19.81 8.87
C VAL A 270 10.17 -19.45 9.19
N MET A 271 9.20 -20.11 8.54
CA MET A 271 7.77 -19.88 8.79
C MET A 271 7.38 -20.19 10.24
N ALA A 272 7.88 -21.30 10.81
CA ALA A 272 7.60 -21.68 12.19
C ALA A 272 8.12 -20.66 13.22
N ALA A 273 9.13 -19.85 12.89
CA ALA A 273 9.71 -18.84 13.76
C ALA A 273 9.01 -17.47 13.68
N ILE A 274 8.37 -17.13 12.55
CA ILE A 274 7.68 -15.84 12.36
C ILE A 274 6.38 -15.76 13.19
N GLY A 275 5.69 -16.89 13.37
CA GLY A 275 4.38 -16.93 14.03
C GLY A 275 3.23 -16.51 13.10
N ALA A 276 2.00 -16.79 13.50
CA ALA A 276 0.82 -16.47 12.71
C ALA A 276 0.42 -15.00 12.87
N ALA A 277 -0.09 -14.40 11.79
CA ALA A 277 -0.68 -13.08 11.86
C ALA A 277 -2.05 -13.14 12.57
N PRO A 278 -2.44 -12.07 13.28
CA PRO A 278 -3.81 -11.97 13.77
C PRO A 278 -4.80 -11.90 12.60
N ALA A 279 -6.00 -12.41 12.82
CA ALA A 279 -7.09 -12.25 11.87
C ALA A 279 -7.36 -10.76 11.61
N GLU A 280 -7.62 -10.42 10.35
CA GLU A 280 -7.99 -9.08 9.96
C GLU A 280 -9.39 -8.76 10.49
N SER A 281 -9.57 -7.54 10.97
CA SER A 281 -10.91 -7.05 11.27
C SER A 281 -11.69 -6.98 9.96
N LEU A 282 -12.88 -7.58 9.94
CA LEU A 282 -13.77 -7.53 8.78
C LEU A 282 -13.92 -6.07 8.33
N ALA A 283 -13.49 -5.77 7.11
CA ALA A 283 -13.74 -4.48 6.51
C ALA A 283 -15.26 -4.30 6.38
N ALA A 284 -15.77 -3.12 6.75
CA ALA A 284 -17.15 -2.79 6.47
C ALA A 284 -17.37 -2.88 4.94
N PRO A 285 -18.46 -3.49 4.47
CA PRO A 285 -18.77 -3.50 3.05
C PRO A 285 -18.73 -2.08 2.49
N PRO A 286 -18.26 -1.88 1.24
CA PRO A 286 -18.42 -0.60 0.57
C PRO A 286 -19.89 -0.15 0.66
N ALA A 287 -20.13 1.14 0.88
CA ALA A 287 -21.50 1.62 0.88
C ALA A 287 -22.15 1.33 -0.50
N LEU A 288 -23.46 1.03 -0.50
CA LEU A 288 -24.19 0.65 -1.71
C LEU A 288 -23.91 1.62 -2.87
N GLY A 289 -23.52 1.07 -4.03
CA GLY A 289 -23.20 1.85 -5.24
C GLY A 289 -21.75 2.32 -5.35
N GLN A 290 -20.87 1.98 -4.39
CA GLN A 290 -19.45 2.34 -4.40
C GLN A 290 -18.52 1.18 -4.74
N ASP A 291 -19.08 0.00 -5.04
CA ASP A 291 -18.31 -1.10 -5.59
C ASP A 291 -17.93 -0.82 -7.05
N LYS A 292 -16.80 -1.39 -7.48
CA LYS A 292 -16.24 -1.23 -8.82
C LYS A 292 -17.26 -1.54 -9.93
N ALA A 293 -18.07 -2.58 -9.79
CA ALA A 293 -18.99 -3.01 -10.83
C ALA A 293 -20.12 -2.00 -11.04
N SER A 294 -20.68 -1.47 -9.94
CA SER A 294 -21.67 -0.40 -9.97
C SER A 294 -21.11 0.88 -10.61
N ILE A 295 -19.90 1.29 -10.21
CA ILE A 295 -19.26 2.49 -10.76
C ILE A 295 -19.01 2.34 -12.26
N LEU A 296 -18.44 1.20 -12.70
CA LEU A 296 -18.21 0.91 -14.12
C LEU A 296 -19.50 0.93 -14.93
N LYS A 297 -20.57 0.31 -14.42
CA LYS A 297 -21.88 0.30 -15.08
C LYS A 297 -22.41 1.72 -15.28
N ASN A 298 -22.37 2.53 -14.23
CA ASN A 298 -22.84 3.91 -14.29
C ASN A 298 -21.97 4.76 -15.23
N LEU A 299 -20.64 4.67 -15.12
CA LEU A 299 -19.71 5.40 -15.97
C LEU A 299 -19.98 5.12 -17.45
N LYS A 300 -20.08 3.83 -17.82
CA LYS A 300 -20.37 3.40 -19.20
C LYS A 300 -21.68 3.97 -19.73
N SER A 301 -22.71 4.04 -18.89
CA SER A 301 -24.02 4.59 -19.27
C SER A 301 -24.06 6.11 -19.42
N LEU A 302 -22.99 6.81 -18.99
CA LEU A 302 -22.84 8.26 -19.08
C LEU A 302 -21.84 8.67 -20.17
N LEU A 303 -21.22 7.70 -20.85
CA LEU A 303 -20.32 7.98 -21.96
C LEU A 303 -21.13 8.49 -23.17
N PRO A 304 -20.57 9.42 -23.97
CA PRO A 304 -21.21 9.84 -25.20
C PRO A 304 -21.30 8.70 -26.23
N ASP A 305 -22.40 8.60 -26.97
CA ASP A 305 -22.63 7.51 -27.94
C ASP A 305 -21.55 7.36 -29.02
N ARG A 306 -20.79 8.42 -29.29
CA ARG A 306 -19.72 8.42 -30.31
C ARG A 306 -18.50 7.59 -29.91
N VAL A 307 -18.29 7.32 -28.61
CA VAL A 307 -17.08 6.64 -28.13
C VAL A 307 -17.36 5.15 -27.91
N LYS A 308 -16.39 4.30 -28.24
CA LYS A 308 -16.45 2.86 -27.99
C LYS A 308 -15.53 2.48 -26.85
N VAL A 309 -16.03 1.74 -25.87
CA VAL A 309 -15.20 1.18 -24.80
C VAL A 309 -14.34 0.04 -25.37
N LYS A 310 -13.02 0.16 -25.26
CA LYS A 310 -12.02 -0.81 -25.70
C LYS A 310 -11.46 -1.62 -24.55
N ASP A 311 -11.36 -1.00 -23.38
CA ASP A 311 -10.89 -1.63 -22.16
C ASP A 311 -11.57 -1.00 -20.93
N GLN A 312 -11.47 -1.66 -19.78
CA GLN A 312 -12.05 -1.19 -18.52
C GLN A 312 -11.39 -1.87 -17.32
N GLY A 313 -11.40 -1.19 -16.19
CA GLY A 313 -10.85 -1.75 -14.98
C GLY A 313 -11.08 -0.89 -13.75
N GLY A 314 -10.28 -1.16 -12.73
CA GLY A 314 -10.37 -0.52 -11.42
C GLY A 314 -9.71 -1.40 -10.37
N GLN A 315 -8.91 -0.80 -9.50
CA GLN A 315 -8.08 -1.52 -8.53
C GLN A 315 -8.63 -1.46 -7.09
N GLU A 316 -9.56 -0.54 -6.80
CA GLU A 316 -10.07 -0.30 -5.45
C GLU A 316 -11.55 0.11 -5.46
N ALA A 317 -12.21 0.00 -4.29
CA ALA A 317 -13.55 0.53 -4.10
C ALA A 317 -13.57 2.06 -4.30
N GLY A 318 -14.65 2.58 -4.87
CA GLY A 318 -14.74 4.01 -5.20
C GLY A 318 -13.96 4.42 -6.45
N TYR A 319 -13.24 3.51 -7.14
CA TYR A 319 -12.50 3.82 -8.36
C TYR A 319 -12.91 2.91 -9.53
N ALA A 320 -12.93 3.49 -10.72
CA ALA A 320 -13.05 2.76 -11.97
C ALA A 320 -12.43 3.53 -13.13
N TYR A 321 -12.16 2.84 -14.24
CA TYR A 321 -11.82 3.50 -15.50
C TYR A 321 -12.37 2.74 -16.71
N VAL A 322 -12.42 3.45 -17.83
CA VAL A 322 -12.61 2.89 -19.17
C VAL A 322 -11.55 3.46 -20.10
N VAL A 323 -11.11 2.68 -21.07
CA VAL A 323 -10.38 3.18 -22.24
C VAL A 323 -11.37 3.25 -23.38
N VAL A 324 -11.56 4.43 -23.95
CA VAL A 324 -12.50 4.70 -25.03
C VAL A 324 -11.80 5.14 -26.30
N ASP A 325 -12.45 4.94 -27.44
CA ASP A 325 -11.94 5.34 -28.74
C ASP A 325 -13.12 5.80 -29.63
N ASP A 326 -13.01 7.01 -30.18
CA ASP A 326 -13.95 7.63 -31.12
C ASP A 326 -13.51 7.47 -32.59
N GLY A 327 -12.52 6.61 -32.85
CA GLY A 327 -11.88 6.41 -34.15
C GLY A 327 -10.65 7.31 -34.38
N LYS A 328 -10.29 8.16 -33.43
CA LYS A 328 -9.14 9.09 -33.53
C LYS A 328 -8.01 8.77 -32.54
N GLY A 329 -8.11 7.67 -31.79
CA GLY A 329 -7.12 7.28 -30.81
C GLY A 329 -7.71 7.14 -29.40
N ALA A 330 -6.99 6.38 -28.58
CA ALA A 330 -7.44 5.96 -27.26
C ALA A 330 -7.42 7.11 -26.23
N THR A 331 -8.43 7.10 -25.36
CA THR A 331 -8.56 7.98 -24.21
C THR A 331 -8.91 7.17 -22.98
N LEU A 332 -8.06 7.25 -21.95
CA LEU A 332 -8.35 6.77 -20.60
C LEU A 332 -9.29 7.76 -19.92
N VAL A 333 -10.47 7.29 -19.50
CA VAL A 333 -11.39 8.03 -18.63
C VAL A 333 -11.43 7.33 -17.28
N GLN A 334 -10.98 8.00 -16.24
CA GLN A 334 -10.97 7.49 -14.87
C GLN A 334 -11.91 8.27 -13.97
N ILE A 335 -12.48 7.59 -12.99
CA ILE A 335 -13.42 8.18 -12.03
C ILE A 335 -13.12 7.75 -10.61
N ASN A 336 -13.22 8.70 -9.68
CA ASN A 336 -13.29 8.46 -8.24
C ASN A 336 -14.66 8.90 -7.72
N VAL A 337 -15.35 8.03 -6.99
CA VAL A 337 -16.63 8.27 -6.31
C VAL A 337 -16.39 8.12 -4.82
N GLN A 338 -16.30 9.24 -4.11
CA GLN A 338 -15.77 9.31 -2.75
C GLN A 338 -16.80 9.95 -1.81
N PRO A 339 -17.41 9.19 -0.88
CA PRO A 339 -18.31 9.77 0.10
C PRO A 339 -17.54 10.49 1.21
N LYS A 340 -18.26 11.34 1.98
CA LYS A 340 -17.77 11.95 3.23
C LYS A 340 -16.54 12.85 3.06
N MET A 341 -16.43 13.55 1.93
CA MET A 341 -15.30 14.42 1.56
C MET A 341 -15.45 15.90 1.95
N LYS A 342 -16.45 16.27 2.77
CA LYS A 342 -16.66 17.67 3.19
C LYS A 342 -15.47 18.32 3.90
N ASP A 343 -14.72 17.56 4.68
CA ASP A 343 -13.65 18.13 5.52
C ASP A 343 -12.41 18.53 4.72
N VAL A 344 -12.36 18.18 3.43
CA VAL A 344 -11.29 18.56 2.51
C VAL A 344 -11.74 19.55 1.45
N GLU A 345 -12.99 20.02 1.55
CA GLU A 345 -13.59 20.98 0.64
C GLU A 345 -12.69 22.20 0.38
N SER A 346 -12.22 22.87 1.43
CA SER A 346 -11.42 24.09 1.30
C SER A 346 -10.04 23.88 0.67
N GLN A 347 -9.55 22.64 0.65
CA GLN A 347 -8.27 22.29 0.03
C GLN A 347 -8.44 21.94 -1.46
N LEU A 348 -9.62 21.44 -1.83
CA LEU A 348 -9.95 21.04 -3.20
C LEU A 348 -10.62 22.16 -4.01
N PHE A 349 -11.44 22.97 -3.34
CA PHE A 349 -12.27 24.00 -3.95
C PHE A 349 -11.93 25.34 -3.31
N GLY A 350 -11.11 26.12 -4.01
CA GLY A 350 -10.80 27.49 -3.65
C GLY A 350 -11.94 28.46 -4.02
N SER A 351 -11.70 29.76 -3.83
CA SER A 351 -12.68 30.82 -4.15
C SER A 351 -13.05 30.91 -5.63
N GLY A 352 -12.28 30.29 -6.53
CA GLY A 352 -12.57 30.22 -7.97
C GLY A 352 -13.42 29.02 -8.39
N ALA A 353 -13.85 28.15 -7.46
CA ALA A 353 -14.77 27.07 -7.78
C ALA A 353 -16.17 27.60 -8.09
N GLU A 354 -16.81 27.02 -9.09
CA GLU A 354 -18.21 27.30 -9.40
C GLU A 354 -19.10 26.64 -8.33
N GLU A 355 -20.12 27.34 -7.87
CA GLU A 355 -21.14 26.81 -6.97
C GLU A 355 -22.49 26.79 -7.70
N LEU A 356 -23.07 25.59 -7.79
CA LEU A 356 -24.38 25.37 -8.40
C LEU A 356 -25.51 25.73 -7.43
N PRO A 357 -26.76 25.94 -7.91
CA PRO A 357 -27.88 26.35 -7.05
C PRO A 357 -28.22 25.36 -5.91
N ASP A 358 -27.88 24.09 -6.06
CA ASP A 358 -28.05 23.06 -5.04
C ASP A 358 -26.93 23.07 -3.99
N GLY A 359 -25.92 23.95 -4.13
CA GLY A 359 -24.72 24.01 -3.29
C GLY A 359 -23.60 23.06 -3.72
N THR A 360 -23.74 22.38 -4.86
CA THR A 360 -22.67 21.54 -5.41
C THR A 360 -21.54 22.42 -5.92
N LYS A 361 -20.32 22.15 -5.44
CA LYS A 361 -19.10 22.82 -5.92
C LYS A 361 -18.51 22.09 -7.11
N VAL A 362 -18.02 22.84 -8.09
CA VAL A 362 -17.41 22.33 -9.31
C VAL A 362 -16.08 23.04 -9.56
N ALA A 363 -15.04 22.24 -9.79
CA ALA A 363 -13.76 22.71 -10.28
C ALA A 363 -13.41 21.97 -11.58
N THR A 364 -12.90 22.70 -12.57
CA THR A 364 -12.40 22.12 -13.82
C THR A 364 -10.97 22.54 -14.06
N ARG A 365 -10.18 21.63 -14.64
CA ARG A 365 -8.78 21.91 -14.98
C ARG A 365 -8.38 21.19 -16.25
N LYS A 366 -7.51 21.84 -17.02
CA LYS A 366 -6.74 21.26 -18.11
C LYS A 366 -5.29 21.46 -17.77
N GLY A 367 -4.47 20.45 -17.94
CA GLY A 367 -3.04 20.58 -17.75
C GLY A 367 -2.30 19.43 -18.40
N ASP A 368 -0.99 19.48 -18.27
CA ASP A 368 -0.14 18.35 -18.61
C ASP A 368 -0.60 17.12 -17.80
N GLY A 369 -0.52 15.96 -18.44
CA GLY A 369 -0.72 14.70 -17.74
C GLY A 369 0.34 14.52 -16.67
N ASP A 370 0.03 13.67 -15.70
CA ASP A 370 1.01 13.29 -14.69
C ASP A 370 2.23 12.65 -15.37
N ASP A 371 3.44 12.99 -14.92
CA ASP A 371 4.68 12.37 -15.42
C ASP A 371 4.74 10.92 -14.94
N LYS A 372 4.20 10.04 -15.78
CA LYS A 372 4.23 8.59 -15.62
C LYS A 372 4.99 7.93 -16.78
N GLY A 373 5.83 8.70 -17.46
CA GLY A 373 6.68 8.25 -18.57
C GLY A 373 6.05 8.31 -19.97
N GLY A 374 4.79 8.72 -20.12
CA GLY A 374 4.18 8.94 -21.43
C GLY A 374 4.52 10.33 -22.01
N ALA A 375 4.97 10.40 -23.26
CA ALA A 375 5.25 11.67 -23.91
C ALA A 375 3.97 12.38 -24.39
N GLY A 376 3.92 13.70 -24.18
CA GLY A 376 2.85 14.57 -24.71
C GLY A 376 1.47 14.38 -24.08
N ILE A 377 1.41 13.79 -22.88
CA ILE A 377 0.14 13.52 -22.20
C ILE A 377 -0.48 14.82 -21.72
N VAL A 378 -1.79 14.96 -21.92
CA VAL A 378 -2.62 15.96 -21.27
C VAL A 378 -3.74 15.30 -20.51
N MET A 379 -4.15 15.93 -19.41
CA MET A 379 -5.23 15.47 -18.55
C MET A 379 -6.26 16.58 -18.33
N TRP A 380 -7.52 16.25 -18.56
CA TRP A 380 -8.66 17.12 -18.29
C TRP A 380 -9.45 16.54 -17.13
N THR A 381 -9.81 17.35 -16.14
CA THR A 381 -10.55 16.91 -14.96
C THR A 381 -11.76 17.79 -14.69
N ALA A 382 -12.88 17.16 -14.33
CA ALA A 382 -13.99 17.76 -13.62
C ALA A 382 -14.08 17.15 -12.20
N ASP A 383 -14.05 17.98 -11.17
CA ASP A 383 -14.13 17.60 -9.76
C ASP A 383 -15.39 18.25 -9.18
N THR A 384 -16.27 17.44 -8.59
CA THR A 384 -17.51 17.91 -7.97
C THR A 384 -17.59 17.49 -6.52
N LEU A 385 -18.14 18.35 -5.67
CA LEU A 385 -18.44 18.04 -4.28
C LEU A 385 -19.85 18.49 -3.94
N ARG A 386 -20.73 17.52 -3.70
CA ARG A 386 -22.13 17.76 -3.31
C ARG A 386 -22.23 18.23 -1.86
N PRO A 387 -23.33 18.91 -1.48
CA PRO A 387 -23.58 19.34 -0.10
C PRO A 387 -23.76 18.21 0.90
N ASP A 388 -23.93 16.96 0.48
CA ASP A 388 -23.94 15.78 1.38
C ASP A 388 -22.52 15.24 1.66
N GLY A 389 -21.52 15.74 0.93
CA GLY A 389 -20.13 15.32 1.01
C GLY A 389 -19.74 14.23 0.01
N LEU A 390 -20.59 13.88 -0.96
CA LEU A 390 -20.21 13.02 -2.07
C LEU A 390 -19.37 13.80 -3.08
N ARG A 391 -18.10 13.41 -3.21
CA ARG A 391 -17.18 13.91 -4.22
C ARG A 391 -17.15 12.96 -5.42
N VAL A 392 -17.25 13.50 -6.63
CA VAL A 392 -17.04 12.75 -7.87
C VAL A 392 -16.00 13.46 -8.71
N VAL A 393 -14.90 12.76 -9.02
CA VAL A 393 -13.81 13.29 -9.85
C VAL A 393 -13.69 12.46 -11.09
N VAL A 394 -13.85 13.06 -12.26
CA VAL A 394 -13.68 12.40 -13.56
C VAL A 394 -12.52 13.06 -14.27
N SER A 395 -11.54 12.25 -14.70
CA SER A 395 -10.42 12.73 -15.51
C SER A 395 -10.33 11.95 -16.82
N ALA A 396 -9.96 12.64 -17.90
CA ALA A 396 -9.70 12.03 -19.19
C ALA A 396 -8.30 12.40 -19.71
N PHE A 397 -7.59 11.39 -20.22
CA PHE A 397 -6.29 11.53 -20.84
C PHE A 397 -6.38 11.38 -22.36
N ASN A 398 -5.45 12.00 -23.08
CA ASN A 398 -5.27 11.85 -24.53
C ASN A 398 -4.48 10.58 -24.92
N SER A 399 -4.36 9.62 -24.01
CA SER A 399 -3.76 8.30 -24.20
C SER A 399 -4.65 7.24 -23.55
N GLY A 400 -4.50 5.98 -23.96
CA GLY A 400 -5.19 4.85 -23.35
C GLY A 400 -4.65 4.45 -21.96
N ALA A 401 -3.44 4.91 -21.62
CA ALA A 401 -2.80 4.68 -20.31
C ALA A 401 -1.97 5.91 -19.92
N GLN A 402 -1.66 6.08 -18.62
CA GLN A 402 -0.87 7.21 -18.15
C GLN A 402 0.63 7.08 -18.51
N ASN A 403 1.11 5.85 -18.68
CA ASN A 403 2.51 5.51 -18.98
C ASN A 403 2.78 5.23 -20.46
N LYS A 404 1.88 5.63 -21.36
CA LYS A 404 2.03 5.48 -22.81
C LYS A 404 1.86 6.84 -23.46
N ASP A 405 2.64 7.10 -24.49
CA ASP A 405 2.58 8.33 -25.28
C ASP A 405 1.15 8.68 -25.74
N ALA A 406 0.93 9.99 -25.90
CA ALA A 406 -0.32 10.52 -26.39
C ALA A 406 -0.66 9.95 -27.77
N THR A 407 -1.92 9.56 -27.94
CA THR A 407 -2.42 9.05 -29.24
C THR A 407 -3.13 10.14 -30.05
N ARG A 408 -3.36 11.29 -29.42
CA ARG A 408 -4.16 12.42 -29.92
C ARG A 408 -3.80 13.70 -29.13
N PRO A 409 -4.12 14.91 -29.63
CA PRO A 409 -3.78 16.15 -28.94
C PRO A 409 -4.62 16.43 -27.68
N GLU A 410 -5.88 16.01 -27.67
CA GLU A 410 -6.82 16.22 -26.55
C GLU A 410 -7.67 14.98 -26.31
N PRO A 411 -8.19 14.74 -25.09
CA PRO A 411 -9.03 13.59 -24.80
C PRO A 411 -10.31 13.52 -25.64
N ALA A 412 -10.87 12.32 -25.83
CA ALA A 412 -12.10 12.09 -26.57
C ALA A 412 -13.35 12.76 -25.95
N LEU A 413 -13.34 12.96 -24.63
CA LEU A 413 -14.43 13.61 -23.90
C LEU A 413 -14.10 15.10 -23.71
N THR A 414 -15.08 15.95 -24.01
CA THR A 414 -15.01 17.39 -23.77
C THR A 414 -15.14 17.70 -22.28
N MET A 415 -14.69 18.89 -21.86
CA MET A 415 -14.86 19.32 -20.46
C MET A 415 -16.33 19.36 -20.03
N ALA A 416 -17.24 19.74 -20.93
CA ALA A 416 -18.68 19.73 -20.66
C ALA A 416 -19.21 18.32 -20.38
N GLU A 417 -18.72 17.32 -21.11
CA GLU A 417 -19.11 15.92 -20.89
C GLU A 417 -18.50 15.37 -19.61
N LEU A 418 -17.25 15.69 -19.29
CA LEU A 418 -16.64 15.31 -18.01
C LEU A 418 -17.44 15.89 -16.84
N LYS A 419 -17.85 17.17 -16.93
CA LYS A 419 -18.72 17.81 -15.94
C LYS A 419 -20.09 17.14 -15.85
N ALA A 420 -20.70 16.79 -16.98
CA ALA A 420 -21.98 16.08 -17.02
C ALA A 420 -21.90 14.68 -16.37
N VAL A 421 -20.82 13.94 -16.63
CA VAL A 421 -20.54 12.66 -15.95
C VAL A 421 -20.41 12.91 -14.45
N ALA A 422 -19.57 13.85 -14.01
CA ALA A 422 -19.31 14.09 -12.59
C ALA A 422 -20.57 14.57 -11.80
N LEU A 423 -21.46 15.31 -12.45
CA LEU A 423 -22.70 15.83 -11.86
C LEU A 423 -23.88 14.85 -11.90
N SER A 424 -23.74 13.70 -12.56
CA SER A 424 -24.87 12.78 -12.74
C SER A 424 -25.47 12.31 -11.42
N GLY A 425 -26.80 12.34 -11.30
CA GLY A 425 -27.53 11.76 -10.17
C GLY A 425 -27.37 10.23 -10.05
N LYS A 426 -26.79 9.55 -11.06
CA LYS A 426 -26.50 8.11 -10.97
C LYS A 426 -25.48 7.76 -9.88
N TRP A 427 -24.72 8.73 -9.38
CA TRP A 427 -23.76 8.54 -8.29
C TRP A 427 -24.38 8.60 -6.91
N GLU A 428 -25.61 9.07 -6.80
CA GLU A 428 -26.37 9.05 -5.56
C GLU A 428 -26.81 7.60 -5.34
N GLY A 429 -26.17 6.93 -4.37
CA GLY A 429 -26.59 5.59 -3.95
C GLY A 429 -28.08 5.65 -3.61
N GLY A 430 -28.87 4.69 -4.11
CA GLY A 430 -30.34 4.70 -4.07
C GLY A 430 -30.96 4.68 -2.68
N GLY A 431 -30.75 5.73 -1.89
CA GLY A 431 -31.44 6.03 -0.65
C GLY A 431 -32.59 6.98 -0.94
N LYS A 432 -33.76 6.39 -1.21
CA LYS A 432 -34.99 6.92 -0.64
C LYS A 432 -35.31 6.14 0.61
#